data_AF-G6C5Q4-F1
#
_entry.id   AF-G6C5Q4-F1
#
_cell.length_a   1.000
_cell.length_b   1.000
_cell.length_c   1.000
_cell.angle_alpha   90.00
_cell.angle_beta   90.00
_cell.angle_gamma   90.00
#
_symmetry.space_group_name_H-M   'P 1'
#
loop_
_entity.id
_entity.type
_entity.pdbx_description
1 polymer ?
#
loop_
_entity_poly.entity_id
_entity_poly.type
_entity_poly.pdbx_seq_one_letter_code
_entity_poly.pdbx_strand_id
1 'polypeptide(L)'
;MCGLVPCTVIMNNRLDISRFGYISIRNKDDIEVAKGHEFHYSKIKTVLEDTRKFKAVKKDGRNWKCIFHEKNMYAGYPHIHFFGSYKLLEELF
;
A
#
# COMPACT_ATOMS: atom_id res chain seq x y z
N MET A 1 -13.62 8.26 10.61
CA MET A 1 -13.17 7.12 9.76
C MET A 1 -14.32 6.15 9.65
N CYS A 2 -14.53 5.54 8.47
CA CYS A 2 -15.65 4.63 8.23
C CYS A 2 -15.46 3.21 8.79
N GLY A 3 -14.29 2.88 9.36
CA GLY A 3 -14.05 1.59 10.01
C GLY A 3 -13.97 0.37 9.06
N LEU A 4 -13.72 0.59 7.77
CA LEU A 4 -13.73 -0.49 6.77
C LEU A 4 -12.44 -1.33 6.72
N VAL A 5 -11.35 -0.83 7.33
CA VAL A 5 -10.04 -1.48 7.36
C VAL A 5 -9.64 -1.62 8.84
N PRO A 6 -9.11 -2.76 9.29
CA PRO A 6 -8.75 -3.02 10.68
C PRO A 6 -7.43 -2.33 11.07
N CYS A 7 -7.39 -1.00 10.95
CA CYS A 7 -6.25 -0.21 11.37
C CYS A 7 -6.66 1.14 11.97
N THR A 8 -5.74 1.72 12.72
CA THR A 8 -5.84 3.11 13.18
C THR A 8 -4.85 3.96 12.40
N VAL A 9 -5.29 5.16 12.05
CA VAL A 9 -4.49 6.13 11.31
C VAL A 9 -4.35 7.38 12.16
N ILE A 10 -3.16 7.97 12.17
CA ILE A 10 -2.92 9.29 12.74
C ILE A 10 -2.52 10.25 11.64
N MET A 11 -2.90 11.52 11.80
CA MET A 11 -2.46 12.60 10.94
C MET A 11 -1.21 13.23 11.53
N ASN A 12 -0.16 13.40 10.72
CA ASN A 12 1.04 14.13 11.14
C ASN A 12 1.03 15.56 10.60
N ASN A 13 1.82 16.43 11.23
CA ASN A 13 2.00 17.83 10.79
C ASN A 13 3.00 17.97 9.63
N ARG A 14 3.62 16.87 9.20
CA ARG A 14 4.60 16.82 8.11
C ARG A 14 4.36 15.57 7.25
N LEU A 15 4.79 15.64 6.01
CA LEU A 15 4.77 14.51 5.08
C LEU A 15 5.57 13.32 5.65
N ASP A 16 5.07 12.09 5.48
CA ASP A 16 5.81 10.89 5.87
C ASP A 16 6.95 10.60 4.89
N ILE A 17 8.10 11.24 5.10
CA ILE A 17 9.30 11.11 4.26
C ILE A 17 9.82 9.66 4.20
N SER A 18 9.52 8.84 5.22
CA SER A 18 9.96 7.45 5.22
C SER A 18 9.32 6.66 4.07
N ARG A 19 8.08 7.01 3.71
CA ARG A 19 7.28 6.34 2.67
C ARG A 19 7.12 7.15 1.40
N PHE A 20 7.32 8.46 1.46
CA PHE A 20 7.22 9.36 0.33
C PHE A 20 8.04 8.90 -0.90
N GLY A 21 7.41 8.94 -2.08
CA GLY A 21 8.05 8.73 -3.37
C GLY A 21 7.62 7.45 -4.07
N TYR A 22 8.36 7.10 -5.12
CA TYR A 22 8.05 5.95 -5.98
C TYR A 22 8.37 4.61 -5.32
N ILE A 23 7.49 3.64 -5.55
CA ILE A 23 7.58 2.27 -5.04
C ILE A 23 7.22 1.25 -6.12
N SER A 24 7.80 0.07 -6.02
CA SER A 24 7.34 -1.14 -6.69
C SER A 24 6.39 -1.91 -5.77
N ILE A 25 5.28 -2.39 -6.30
CA ILE A 25 4.34 -3.26 -5.59
C ILE A 25 4.63 -4.70 -5.98
N ARG A 26 4.88 -5.54 -4.98
CA ARG A 26 5.16 -6.96 -5.14
C ARG A 26 4.06 -7.81 -4.51
N ASN A 27 3.73 -8.91 -5.17
CA ASN A 27 2.78 -9.91 -4.66
C ASN A 27 3.45 -10.82 -3.61
N LYS A 28 2.74 -11.87 -3.17
CA LYS A 28 3.22 -12.84 -2.17
C LYS A 28 4.46 -13.62 -2.63
N ASP A 29 4.63 -13.78 -3.94
CA ASP A 29 5.73 -14.51 -4.58
C ASP A 29 6.91 -13.58 -4.93
N ASP A 30 6.89 -12.35 -4.40
CA ASP A 30 7.89 -11.29 -4.62
C ASP A 30 8.05 -10.83 -6.08
N ILE A 31 7.02 -11.07 -6.91
CA ILE A 31 6.95 -10.60 -8.30
C ILE A 31 6.44 -9.17 -8.33
N GLU A 32 7.10 -8.28 -9.09
CA GLU A 32 6.60 -6.92 -9.33
C GLU A 32 5.33 -6.95 -10.21
N VAL A 33 4.21 -6.50 -9.64
CA VAL A 33 2.89 -6.48 -10.29
C VAL A 33 2.41 -5.06 -10.63
N ALA A 34 2.96 -4.04 -9.98
CA ALA A 34 2.67 -2.64 -10.29
C ALA A 34 3.80 -1.71 -9.87
N LYS A 35 3.75 -0.48 -10.41
CA LYS A 35 4.49 0.66 -9.88
C LYS A 35 3.51 1.69 -9.34
N GLY A 36 3.91 2.37 -8.28
CA GLY A 36 3.11 3.41 -7.66
C GLY A 36 3.96 4.45 -6.97
N HIS A 37 3.29 5.33 -6.24
CA HIS A 37 3.93 6.27 -5.35
C HIS A 37 3.09 6.46 -4.09
N GLU A 38 3.75 6.79 -2.99
CA GLU A 38 3.08 7.19 -1.75
C GLU A 38 3.36 8.68 -1.48
N PHE A 39 2.30 9.43 -1.18
CA PHE A 39 2.35 10.84 -0.80
C PHE A 39 1.25 11.12 0.23
N HIS A 40 1.59 10.99 1.50
CA HIS A 40 0.63 11.16 2.59
C HIS A 40 1.28 11.70 3.86
N TYR A 41 0.53 12.55 4.57
CA TYR A 41 0.90 13.05 5.89
C TYR A 41 0.47 12.09 6.98
N SER A 42 -0.64 11.38 6.76
CA SER A 42 -1.12 10.40 7.71
C SER A 42 -0.25 9.16 7.74
N LYS A 43 -0.29 8.41 8.84
CA LYS A 43 0.45 7.14 8.99
C LYS A 43 -0.43 6.13 9.71
N ILE A 44 -0.34 4.86 9.30
CA ILE A 44 -0.93 3.75 10.09
C ILE A 44 -0.20 3.68 11.42
N LYS A 45 -0.93 3.95 12.51
CA LYS A 45 -0.41 3.87 13.89
C LYS A 45 -0.43 2.42 14.38
N THR A 46 -1.55 1.73 14.19
CA THR A 46 -1.73 0.35 14.64
C THR A 46 -2.50 -0.43 13.58
N VAL A 47 -2.04 -1.65 13.32
CA VAL A 47 -2.79 -2.66 12.55
C VAL A 47 -3.42 -3.60 13.58
N LEU A 48 -4.75 -3.69 13.57
CA LEU A 48 -5.51 -4.56 14.48
C LEU A 48 -5.52 -5.99 13.95
N GLU A 49 -5.70 -6.15 12.64
CA GLU A 49 -5.59 -7.40 11.92
C GLU A 49 -4.81 -7.18 10.62
N ASP A 50 -3.81 -8.03 10.36
CA ASP A 50 -2.93 -7.84 9.20
C ASP A 50 -3.45 -8.55 7.95
N THR A 51 -4.41 -7.92 7.28
CA THR A 51 -4.99 -8.42 6.02
C THR A 51 -4.26 -7.90 4.77
N ARG A 52 -3.09 -7.26 4.93
CA ARG A 52 -2.33 -6.70 3.81
C ARG A 52 -1.76 -7.81 2.93
N LYS A 53 -1.96 -7.70 1.61
CA LYS A 53 -1.61 -8.75 0.64
C LYS A 53 -0.37 -8.46 -0.20
N PHE A 54 0.10 -7.21 -0.22
CA PHE A 54 1.19 -6.79 -1.08
C PHE A 54 2.34 -6.18 -0.29
N LYS A 55 3.50 -6.06 -0.94
CA LYS A 55 4.70 -5.43 -0.39
C LYS A 55 5.11 -4.26 -1.26
N ALA A 56 5.23 -3.08 -0.66
CA ALA A 56 5.83 -1.91 -1.28
C ALA A 56 7.35 -1.97 -1.10
N VAL A 57 8.10 -1.72 -2.17
CA VAL A 57 9.57 -1.74 -2.18
C VAL A 57 10.09 -0.45 -2.82
N LYS A 58 10.94 0.28 -2.10
CA LYS A 58 11.70 1.41 -2.62
C LYS A 58 13.00 0.95 -3.25
N LYS A 59 13.52 1.77 -4.17
CA LYS A 59 14.84 1.55 -4.80
C LYS A 59 16.00 1.52 -3.80
N ASP A 60 15.85 2.15 -2.64
CA ASP A 60 16.84 2.18 -1.57
C ASP A 60 16.75 0.98 -0.59
N GLY A 61 15.94 -0.02 -0.91
CA GLY A 61 15.79 -1.26 -0.13
C GLY A 61 14.72 -1.19 0.98
N ARG A 62 14.23 0.00 1.34
CA ARG A 62 13.12 0.13 2.30
C ARG A 62 11.87 -0.55 1.75
N ASN A 63 11.17 -1.28 2.61
CA ASN A 63 9.96 -1.99 2.22
C ASN A 63 8.96 -2.11 3.37
N TRP A 64 7.67 -2.28 3.03
CA TRP A 64 6.60 -2.47 4.00
C TRP A 64 5.44 -3.26 3.38
N LYS A 65 4.67 -3.97 4.21
CA LYS A 65 3.38 -4.52 3.81
C LYS A 65 2.40 -3.37 3.52
N CYS A 66 1.67 -3.49 2.42
CA CYS A 66 0.74 -2.49 1.90
C CYS A 66 -0.51 -3.17 1.32
N ILE A 67 -1.55 -2.37 1.08
CA ILE A 67 -2.85 -2.77 0.49
C ILE A 67 -3.54 -3.85 1.32
N PHE A 68 -4.46 -3.41 2.19
CA PHE A 68 -5.40 -4.27 2.90
C PHE A 68 -6.39 -4.90 1.92
N HIS A 69 -6.80 -6.13 2.20
CA HIS A 69 -7.83 -6.82 1.47
C HIS A 69 -8.95 -7.24 2.42
N GLU A 70 -10.10 -6.57 2.31
CA GLU A 70 -11.28 -6.76 3.16
C GLU A 70 -12.49 -7.12 2.30
N LYS A 71 -12.94 -8.38 2.37
CA LYS A 71 -14.01 -8.93 1.53
C LYS A 71 -13.72 -8.75 0.04
N ASN A 72 -14.32 -7.75 -0.61
CA ASN A 72 -14.15 -7.42 -2.03
C ASN A 72 -13.46 -6.04 -2.22
N MET A 73 -12.82 -5.52 -1.19
CA MET A 73 -12.20 -4.19 -1.18
C MET A 73 -10.70 -4.31 -1.00
N TYR A 74 -9.96 -3.67 -1.90
CA TYR A 74 -8.52 -3.42 -1.74
C TYR A 74 -8.30 -1.95 -1.38
N ALA A 75 -7.57 -1.68 -0.30
CA ALA A 75 -7.36 -0.32 0.20
C ALA A 75 -5.93 -0.11 0.72
N GLY A 76 -5.26 0.95 0.27
CA GLY A 76 -3.91 1.28 0.71
C GLY A 76 -3.48 2.69 0.31
N TYR A 77 -2.33 3.10 0.83
CA TYR A 77 -1.67 4.37 0.46
C TYR A 77 -1.04 4.44 -0.94
N PRO A 78 -0.58 3.32 -1.56
CA PRO A 78 -0.01 3.39 -2.90
C PRO A 78 -1.00 3.97 -3.91
N HIS A 79 -0.60 5.06 -4.56
CA HIS A 79 -1.27 5.59 -5.73
C HIS A 79 -0.76 4.82 -6.94
N ILE A 80 -1.65 4.10 -7.61
CA ILE A 80 -1.32 3.17 -8.69
C ILE A 80 -2.04 3.61 -9.96
N HIS A 81 -1.30 3.67 -11.06
CA HIS A 81 -1.88 3.87 -12.38
C HIS A 81 -2.24 2.51 -12.98
N PHE A 82 -3.54 2.19 -13.04
CA PHE A 82 -4.02 0.87 -13.44
C PHE A 82 -3.66 0.49 -14.88
N PHE A 83 -3.69 1.42 -15.84
CA PHE A 83 -3.30 1.12 -17.22
C PHE A 83 -1.81 0.76 -17.37
N GLY A 84 -0.97 1.15 -16.40
CA GLY A 84 0.44 0.73 -16.35
C GLY A 84 0.69 -0.52 -15.50
N SER A 85 -0.36 -1.10 -14.93
CA SER A 85 -0.28 -2.11 -13.87
C SER A 85 -1.23 -3.29 -14.13
N TYR A 86 -1.22 -3.81 -15.36
CA TYR A 86 -2.11 -4.90 -15.78
C TYR A 86 -1.96 -6.17 -14.92
N LYS A 87 -0.72 -6.54 -14.53
CA LYS A 87 -0.47 -7.67 -13.64
C LYS A 87 -1.14 -7.52 -12.28
N LEU A 88 -1.24 -6.29 -11.76
CA LEU A 88 -2.00 -6.05 -10.55
C LEU A 88 -3.48 -6.29 -10.79
N LEU A 89 -4.05 -5.87 -11.92
CA LEU A 89 -5.45 -6.15 -12.22
C LEU A 89 -5.71 -7.68 -12.26
N GLU A 90 -4.82 -8.47 -12.85
CA GLU A 90 -4.90 -9.94 -12.84
C GLU A 90 -4.84 -10.55 -11.43
N GLU A 91 -4.24 -9.87 -10.45
CA GLU A 91 -4.18 -10.33 -9.05
C GLU A 91 -5.41 -9.90 -8.23
N LEU A 92 -6.17 -8.93 -8.72
CA LEU A 92 -7.36 -8.38 -8.04
C LEU A 92 -8.66 -9.07 -8.46
N PHE A 93 -8.65 -9.80 -9.57
CA PHE A 93 -9.82 -10.45 -10.19
C PHE A 93 -9.53 -11.93 -10.49
#